data_AF-A0A966C1Z4-F1
#
_entry.id   AF-A0A966C1Z4-F1
#
_cell.length_a   1.000
_cell.length_b   1.000
_cell.length_c   1.000
_cell.angle_alpha   90.00
_cell.angle_beta   90.00
_cell.angle_gamma   90.00
#
_symmetry.space_group_name_H-M   'P 1'
#
loop_
_entity.id
_entity.type
_entity.pdbx_description
1 polymer ?
#
loop_
_entity_poly.entity_id
_entity_poly.type
_entity_poly.pdbx_seq_one_letter_code
_entity_poly.pdbx_strand_id
1 'polypeptide(L)'
;MNHDKDLFVQAEMLNLLDCLPAEMVAQQPRQFLMHLDQVRQKATWHHLFALRDLSCALESALQPALQKGGGTTIARSYLEAMRASLDCVQMNPAMTEALMANVALRLGGQP
;
A
#
# COMPACT_ATOMS: atom_id res chain seq x y z
N MET A 1 -5.36 -6.33 25.50
CA MET A 1 -5.22 -4.86 25.56
C MET A 1 -4.42 -4.26 24.39
N ASN A 2 -3.83 -5.03 23.46
CA ASN A 2 -3.18 -4.48 22.25
C ASN A 2 -4.08 -4.41 21.00
N HIS A 3 -5.15 -5.19 20.94
CA HIS A 3 -6.06 -5.25 19.77
C HIS A 3 -6.72 -3.91 19.43
N ASP A 4 -7.09 -3.11 20.44
CA ASP A 4 -7.73 -1.80 20.22
C ASP A 4 -6.78 -0.77 19.59
N LYS A 5 -5.47 -0.86 19.88
CA LYS A 5 -4.46 -0.01 19.27
C LYS A 5 -4.23 -0.39 17.81
N ASP A 6 -4.18 -1.68 17.50
CA ASP A 6 -3.98 -2.16 16.14
C ASP A 6 -5.18 -1.81 15.24
N LEU A 7 -6.41 -1.91 15.78
CA LEU A 7 -7.65 -1.46 15.12
C LEU A 7 -7.66 0.04 14.84
N PHE A 8 -7.28 0.86 15.81
CA PHE A 8 -7.23 2.31 15.63
C PHE A 8 -6.22 2.72 14.56
N VAL A 9 -5.03 2.12 14.59
CA VAL A 9 -3.99 2.35 13.59
C VAL A 9 -4.45 1.90 12.21
N GLN A 10 -5.07 0.72 12.10
CA GLN A 10 -5.61 0.22 10.84
C GLN A 10 -6.65 1.18 10.24
N ALA A 11 -7.60 1.64 11.04
CA ALA A 11 -8.63 2.59 10.61
C ALA A 11 -8.03 3.92 10.18
N GLU A 12 -7.01 4.41 10.89
CA GLU A 12 -6.28 5.62 10.51
C GLU A 12 -5.56 5.46 9.16
N MET A 13 -4.87 4.33 8.97
CA MET A 13 -4.16 4.03 7.72
C MET A 13 -5.11 3.85 6.54
N LEU A 14 -6.26 3.19 6.74
CA LEU A 14 -7.30 3.07 5.73
C LEU A 14 -7.85 4.45 5.33
N ASN A 15 -8.11 5.32 6.31
CA ASN A 15 -8.59 6.68 6.04
C ASN A 15 -7.60 7.48 5.19
N LEU A 16 -6.29 7.37 5.48
CA LEU A 16 -5.25 8.00 4.66
C LEU A 16 -5.23 7.48 3.22
N LEU A 17 -5.46 6.18 3.03
CA LEU A 17 -5.55 5.57 1.70
C LEU A 17 -6.86 5.92 0.96
N ASP A 18 -7.96 6.18 1.67
CA ASP A 18 -9.21 6.69 1.08
C ASP A 18 -9.12 8.17 0.70
N CYS A 19 -8.32 8.94 1.42
CA CYS A 19 -8.00 10.32 1.04
C CYS A 19 -7.04 10.43 -0.15
N LEU A 20 -6.51 9.31 -0.66
CA LEU A 20 -5.52 9.26 -1.74
C LEU A 20 -6.10 8.65 -3.03
N PRO A 21 -6.85 9.42 -3.85
CA PRO A 21 -7.42 8.92 -5.08
C PRO A 21 -6.33 8.65 -6.13
N ALA A 22 -6.44 7.53 -6.85
CA ALA A 22 -5.50 7.15 -7.91
C ALA A 22 -5.47 8.17 -9.06
N GLU A 23 -6.58 8.85 -9.29
CA GLU A 23 -6.77 9.91 -10.29
C GLU A 23 -5.85 11.12 -10.02
N MET A 24 -5.45 11.33 -8.76
CA MET A 24 -4.48 12.36 -8.37
C MET A 24 -3.11 12.13 -9.01
N VAL A 25 -2.76 10.89 -9.37
CA VAL A 25 -1.51 10.59 -10.08
C VAL A 25 -1.45 11.26 -11.44
N ALA A 26 -2.58 11.32 -12.15
CA ALA A 26 -2.64 11.95 -13.48
C ALA A 26 -2.69 13.47 -13.38
N GLN A 27 -3.35 14.03 -12.36
CA GLN A 27 -3.57 15.46 -12.22
C GLN A 27 -2.42 16.16 -11.48
N GLN A 28 -1.96 15.57 -10.37
CA GLN A 28 -1.05 16.17 -9.41
C GLN A 28 -0.10 15.10 -8.82
N PRO A 29 0.80 14.52 -9.64
CA PRO A 29 1.67 13.42 -9.24
C PRO A 29 2.56 13.76 -8.04
N ARG A 30 2.99 15.02 -7.89
CA ARG A 30 3.79 15.45 -6.73
C ARG A 30 3.01 15.42 -5.42
N GLN A 31 1.74 15.83 -5.46
CA GLN A 31 0.87 15.81 -4.29
C GLN A 31 0.53 14.37 -3.89
N PHE A 32 0.29 13.50 -4.88
CA PHE A 32 0.12 12.07 -4.64
C PHE A 32 1.34 11.45 -3.93
N LEU A 33 2.56 11.74 -4.41
CA LEU A 33 3.78 11.25 -3.80
C LEU A 33 3.99 11.76 -2.37
N MET A 34 3.65 13.02 -2.09
CA MET A 34 3.70 13.56 -0.72
C MET A 34 2.75 12.80 0.23
N HIS A 35 1.52 12.54 -0.19
CA HIS A 35 0.58 11.76 0.61
C HIS A 35 1.01 10.29 0.77
N LEU A 36 1.57 9.69 -0.29
CA LEU A 36 2.12 8.35 -0.22
C LEU A 36 3.29 8.26 0.77
N ASP A 37 4.15 9.28 0.83
CA ASP A 37 5.22 9.37 1.81
C ASP A 37 4.68 9.50 3.25
N GLN A 38 3.62 10.27 3.47
CA GLN A 38 2.94 10.33 4.78
C GLN A 38 2.43 8.95 5.22
N VAL A 39 1.84 8.18 4.30
CA VAL A 39 1.43 6.79 4.56
C VAL A 39 2.64 5.92 4.91
N ARG A 40 3.73 6.03 4.17
CA ARG A 40 4.97 5.27 4.42
C ARG A 40 5.58 5.60 5.78
N GLN A 41 5.62 6.87 6.16
CA GLN A 41 6.09 7.29 7.47
C GLN A 41 5.24 6.68 8.56
N LYS A 42 3.91 6.90 8.57
CA LYS A 42 3.02 6.32 9.57
C LYS A 42 3.10 4.80 9.63
N ALA A 43 3.18 4.12 8.49
CA ALA A 43 3.40 2.68 8.45
C ALA A 43 4.69 2.26 9.19
N THR A 44 5.77 3.03 9.04
CA THR A 44 7.04 2.79 9.75
C THR A 44 6.91 3.01 11.25
N TRP A 45 6.22 4.07 11.68
CA TRP A 45 5.95 4.36 13.10
C TRP A 45 5.16 3.25 13.78
N HIS A 46 4.26 2.61 13.04
CA HIS A 46 3.41 1.53 13.53
C HIS A 46 3.95 0.12 13.22
N HIS A 47 5.18 -0.01 12.74
CA HIS A 47 5.81 -1.28 12.35
C HIS A 47 5.02 -2.09 11.28
N LEU A 48 4.22 -1.40 10.45
CA LEU A 48 3.49 -1.97 9.32
C LEU A 48 4.42 -2.11 8.10
N PHE A 49 5.37 -3.04 8.18
CA PHE A 49 6.40 -3.22 7.15
C PHE A 49 5.82 -3.55 5.78
N ALA A 50 4.75 -4.35 5.71
CA ALA A 50 4.08 -4.68 4.45
C ALA A 50 3.56 -3.43 3.72
N LEU A 51 2.95 -2.50 4.45
CA LEU A 51 2.43 -1.26 3.88
C LEU A 51 3.56 -0.34 3.43
N ARG A 52 4.64 -0.25 4.21
CA ARG A 52 5.84 0.51 3.86
C ARG A 52 6.46 0.00 2.56
N ASP A 53 6.62 -1.32 2.43
CA ASP A 53 7.18 -1.95 1.23
C ASP A 53 6.28 -1.76 0.00
N LEU A 54 4.95 -1.90 0.16
CA LEU A 54 3.99 -1.57 -0.90
C LEU A 54 4.07 -0.10 -1.32
N SER A 55 4.25 0.84 -0.39
CA SER A 55 4.38 2.26 -0.72
C SER A 55 5.66 2.55 -1.50
N CYS A 56 6.77 1.91 -1.11
CA CYS A 56 8.05 2.04 -1.82
C CYS A 56 7.99 1.44 -3.23
N ALA A 57 7.33 0.27 -3.37
CA ALA A 57 7.11 -0.37 -4.65
C ALA A 57 6.19 0.45 -5.56
N LEU A 58 5.12 1.05 -5.00
CA LEU A 58 4.25 1.96 -5.74
C LEU A 58 5.01 3.18 -6.27
N GLU A 59 5.78 3.87 -5.42
CA GLU A 59 6.60 5.01 -5.84
C GLU A 59 7.52 4.65 -7.02
N SER A 60 8.21 3.51 -6.90
CA SER A 60 9.11 2.99 -7.94
C SER A 60 8.38 2.63 -9.23
N ALA A 61 7.18 2.02 -9.13
CA ALA A 61 6.35 1.66 -10.27
C ALA A 61 5.68 2.87 -10.93
N LEU A 62 5.45 3.96 -10.18
CA LEU A 62 4.82 5.17 -10.67
C LEU A 62 5.72 5.93 -11.66
N GLN A 63 7.04 5.97 -11.43
CA GLN A 63 8.00 6.66 -12.29
C GLN A 63 7.91 6.25 -13.77
N PRO A 64 8.00 4.95 -14.14
CA PRO A 64 7.83 4.53 -15.53
C PRO A 64 6.38 4.60 -16.01
N ALA A 65 5.40 4.45 -15.11
CA ALA A 65 3.98 4.47 -15.46
C ALA A 65 3.48 5.87 -15.85
N LEU A 66 3.99 6.92 -15.20
CA LEU A 66 3.72 8.31 -15.58
C LEU A 66 4.24 8.63 -16.97
N GLN A 67 5.39 8.07 -17.37
CA GLN A 67 5.96 8.26 -18.71
C GLN A 67 5.18 7.53 -19.80
N LYS A 68 4.57 6.38 -19.48
CA LYS A 68 3.82 5.53 -20.42
C LYS A 68 2.30 5.77 -20.41
N GLY A 69 1.80 6.65 -19.54
CA GLY A 69 0.37 6.95 -19.42
C GLY A 69 -0.45 5.93 -18.63
N GLY A 70 0.18 5.10 -17.80
CA GLY A 70 -0.45 4.06 -16.98
C GLY A 70 -0.48 4.32 -15.47
N GLY A 71 -0.08 5.52 -15.03
CA GLY A 71 0.10 5.85 -13.61
C GLY A 71 -1.14 5.59 -12.74
N THR A 72 -2.33 5.96 -13.22
CA THR A 72 -3.59 5.78 -12.48
C THR A 72 -3.91 4.31 -12.23
N THR A 73 -3.72 3.45 -13.24
CA THR A 73 -4.01 2.01 -13.11
C THR A 73 -3.06 1.35 -12.12
N ILE A 74 -1.76 1.66 -12.20
CA ILE A 74 -0.78 1.15 -11.23
C ILE A 74 -1.11 1.63 -9.83
N ALA A 75 -1.40 2.92 -9.66
CA ALA A 75 -1.76 3.48 -8.37
C ALA A 75 -2.99 2.80 -7.76
N ARG A 76 -4.04 2.60 -8.55
CA ARG A 76 -5.24 1.89 -8.09
C ARG A 76 -4.92 0.47 -7.61
N SER A 77 -4.20 -0.31 -8.41
CA SER A 77 -3.83 -1.68 -8.05
C SER A 77 -3.02 -1.76 -6.74
N TYR A 78 -2.06 -0.84 -6.55
CA TYR A 78 -1.26 -0.81 -5.33
C TYR A 78 -2.05 -0.30 -4.11
N LEU A 79 -2.91 0.70 -4.28
CA LEU A 79 -3.78 1.19 -3.20
C LEU A 79 -4.76 0.11 -2.75
N GLU A 80 -5.32 -0.67 -3.68
CA GLU A 80 -6.13 -1.84 -3.36
C GLU A 80 -5.33 -2.92 -2.61
N ALA A 81 -4.10 -3.21 -3.03
CA ALA A 81 -3.22 -4.13 -2.34
C ALA A 81 -2.86 -3.66 -0.91
N MET A 82 -2.64 -2.35 -0.72
CA MET A 82 -2.41 -1.75 0.59
C MET A 82 -3.64 -1.92 1.50
N ARG A 83 -4.84 -1.62 0.99
CA ARG A 83 -6.09 -1.82 1.74
C ARG A 83 -6.29 -3.29 2.12
N ALA A 84 -6.07 -4.21 1.19
CA ALA A 84 -6.15 -5.64 1.46
C ALA A 84 -5.12 -6.11 2.50
N SER A 85 -3.90 -5.55 2.47
CA SER A 85 -2.87 -5.87 3.46
C SER A 85 -3.25 -5.38 4.87
N LEU A 86 -3.89 -4.22 4.98
CA LEU A 86 -4.42 -3.71 6.24
C LEU A 86 -5.54 -4.60 6.75
N ASP A 87 -6.46 -5.03 5.89
CA ASP A 87 -7.54 -5.97 6.23
C ASP A 87 -6.99 -7.31 6.74
N CYS A 88 -5.92 -7.82 6.11
CA CYS A 88 -5.24 -9.06 6.49
C CYS A 88 -4.50 -8.98 7.84
N VAL A 89 -4.10 -7.79 8.33
CA VAL A 89 -3.45 -7.65 9.66
C VAL A 89 -4.40 -8.04 10.80
N GLN A 90 -5.72 -8.01 10.57
CA GLN A 90 -6.72 -8.56 11.50
C GLN A 90 -6.72 -10.10 11.56
N MET A 91 -6.17 -10.76 10.54
CA MET A 91 -6.21 -12.21 10.36
C MET A 91 -4.81 -12.80 10.48
N ASN A 92 -4.37 -13.03 11.72
CA ASN A 92 -3.36 -14.01 12.14
C ASN A 92 -2.01 -14.01 11.36
N PRO A 93 -0.84 -13.78 11.98
CA PRO A 93 0.46 -13.68 11.28
C PRO A 93 0.81 -14.85 10.33
N ALA A 94 0.26 -16.05 10.56
CA ALA A 94 0.40 -17.21 9.67
C ALA A 94 -0.26 -17.04 8.28
N MET A 95 -1.26 -16.16 8.14
CA MET A 95 -1.97 -15.92 6.88
C MET A 95 -1.27 -14.84 6.04
N THR A 96 -0.58 -13.88 6.68
CA THR A 96 0.24 -12.87 6.02
C THR A 96 1.39 -13.49 5.23
N GLU A 97 2.06 -14.51 5.76
CA GLU A 97 3.09 -15.27 5.02
C GLU A 97 2.52 -15.97 3.79
N ALA A 98 1.34 -16.59 3.91
CA ALA A 98 0.67 -17.25 2.80
C ALA A 98 0.22 -16.26 1.70
N LEU A 99 -0.18 -15.04 2.09
CA LEU A 99 -0.55 -14.00 1.15
C LEU A 99 0.67 -13.43 0.43
N MET A 100 1.79 -13.19 1.14
CA MET A 100 3.04 -12.74 0.52
C MET A 100 3.60 -13.78 -0.45
N ALA A 101 3.51 -15.07 -0.12
CA ALA A 101 3.87 -16.16 -1.02
C ALA A 101 2.99 -16.17 -2.29
N ASN A 102 1.68 -15.95 -2.16
CA ASN A 102 0.75 -15.90 -3.29
C ASN A 102 0.91 -14.65 -4.15
N VAL A 103 1.22 -13.50 -3.55
CA VAL A 103 1.49 -12.26 -4.29
C VAL A 103 2.81 -12.36 -5.05
N ALA A 104 3.84 -12.99 -4.46
CA ALA A 104 5.10 -13.29 -5.14
C ALA A 104 4.92 -14.25 -6.33
N LEU A 105 4.09 -15.29 -6.17
CA LEU A 105 3.72 -16.19 -7.28
C LEU A 105 2.98 -15.46 -8.40
N ARG A 106 2.08 -14.54 -8.05
CA ARG A 106 1.30 -13.76 -9.03
C ARG A 106 2.13 -12.69 -9.76
N LEU A 107 3.23 -12.21 -9.16
CA LEU A 107 4.10 -11.18 -9.73
C LEU A 107 5.32 -11.74 -10.50
N GLY A 108 5.50 -13.06 -10.58
CA GLY A 108 6.47 -13.68 -11.49
C GLY A 108 7.48 -14.63 -10.86
N GLY A 109 7.16 -15.30 -9.75
CA GLY A 109 8.04 -16.33 -9.19
C GLY A 109 8.01 -17.64 -9.99
N GLN A 110 8.96 -17.84 -10.90
CA GLN A 110 9.44 -19.18 -11.26
C GLN A 110 10.61 -19.57 -10.33
N PRO A 111 10.75 -20.87 -10.02
CA PRO A 111 11.61 -21.40 -8.95
C PRO A 111 13.11 -21.14 -9.15
#